data_AF-A0A7X9IAD1-F1
#
_entry.id   AF-A0A7X9IAD1-F1
#
_cell.length_a   1.000
_cell.length_b   1.000
_cell.length_c   1.000
_cell.angle_alpha   90.00
_cell.angle_beta   90.00
_cell.angle_gamma   90.00
#
_symmetry.space_group_name_H-M   'P 1'
#
loop_
_entity.id
_entity.type
_entity.pdbx_description
1 polymer ?
#
loop_
_entity_poly.entity_id
_entity_poly.type
_entity_poly.pdbx_seq_one_letter_code
_entity_poly.pdbx_strand_id
1 'polypeptide(L)' 'SYPVDIPPNSHPSYKKVMLRIMPASGGAPKVVAWLYGGQGTINVPSWSPDSKCIAFVSNSGIK' A
#
# COMPACT_ATOMS: atom_id res chain seq x y z
N SER A 1 -12.10 -0.02 -16.73
CA SER A 1 -11.90 -1.48 -16.73
C SER A 1 -10.44 -1.75 -16.39
N TYR A 2 -10.17 -2.72 -15.52
CA TYR A 2 -8.81 -3.25 -15.37
C TYR A 2 -8.44 -3.99 -16.68
N PRO A 3 -7.20 -3.87 -17.18
CA PRO A 3 -6.78 -4.55 -18.41
C PRO A 3 -6.74 -6.08 -18.22
N VAL A 4 -6.66 -6.78 -19.36
CA VAL A 4 -6.64 -8.25 -19.52
C VAL A 4 -5.69 -8.92 -18.53
N ASP A 5 -6.17 -10.04 -17.97
CA ASP A 5 -5.62 -10.86 -16.87
C ASP A 5 -4.13 -10.66 -16.56
N ILE A 6 -3.87 -9.90 -15.51
CA ILE A 6 -2.57 -9.90 -14.83
C ILE A 6 -2.46 -11.21 -14.03
N PRO A 7 -1.41 -12.03 -14.21
CA PRO A 7 -1.26 -13.29 -13.48
C PRO A 7 -1.39 -13.07 -11.96
N PRO A 8 -2.09 -13.92 -11.21
CA PRO A 8 -2.31 -13.73 -9.77
C PRO A 8 -1.01 -13.49 -8.97
N ASN A 9 0.10 -14.07 -9.42
CA ASN A 9 1.40 -13.99 -8.75
C ASN A 9 2.31 -12.87 -9.27
N SER A 10 1.92 -12.10 -10.30
CA SER A 10 2.76 -10.99 -10.78
C SER A 10 2.68 -9.75 -9.89
N HIS A 11 1.77 -9.74 -8.91
CA HIS A 11 1.71 -8.75 -7.82
C HIS A 11 2.05 -9.42 -6.48
N PRO A 12 3.35 -9.54 -6.13
CA PRO A 12 3.74 -10.20 -4.89
C PRO A 12 3.27 -9.41 -3.67
N SER A 13 2.72 -10.13 -2.69
CA SER A 13 2.17 -9.56 -1.46
C SER A 13 3.19 -9.50 -0.30
N TYR A 14 4.36 -10.13 -0.42
CA TYR A 14 5.35 -10.23 0.66
C TYR A 14 6.72 -9.73 0.21
N LYS A 15 6.86 -8.40 0.15
CA LYS A 15 8.13 -7.71 -0.13
C LYS A 15 8.38 -6.66 0.94
N LYS A 16 9.66 -6.35 1.21
CA LYS A 16 10.02 -5.19 2.03
C LYS A 16 9.65 -3.92 1.26
N VAL A 17 8.68 -3.17 1.78
CA VAL A 17 8.15 -1.96 1.13
C VAL A 17 8.05 -0.80 2.13
N MET A 18 7.88 0.40 1.58
CA MET A 18 7.64 1.62 2.34
C MET A 18 6.24 2.13 2.03
N LEU A 19 5.45 2.40 3.06
CA LEU A 19 4.26 3.26 2.93
C LEU A 19 4.71 4.71 2.99
N ARG A 20 4.26 5.52 2.02
CA ARG A 20 4.68 6.91 1.85
C ARG A 20 3.48 7.82 1.64
N ILE A 21 3.59 9.06 2.12
CA ILE A 21 2.66 10.14 1.86
C ILE A 21 3.38 11.25 1.08
N MET A 22 2.70 11.93 0.16
CA MET A 22 3.26 13.03 -0.61
C MET A 22 2.25 14.15 -0.85
N PRO A 23 2.69 15.39 -1.13
CA PRO A 23 1.79 16.47 -1.50
C PRO A 23 1.02 16.16 -2.79
N ALA A 24 -0.26 16.53 -2.83
CA ALA A 24 -1.12 16.31 -4.00
C ALA A 24 -0.68 17.12 -5.24
N SER A 25 -0.05 18.27 -5.03
CA SER A 25 0.57 19.10 -6.08
C SER A 25 1.86 18.51 -6.66
N GLY A 26 2.29 17.33 -6.18
CA GLY A 26 3.62 16.79 -6.43
C GLY A 26 4.66 17.29 -5.42
N GLY A 27 5.78 16.57 -5.32
CA GLY A 27 6.87 16.87 -4.39
C GLY A 27 7.48 15.63 -3.74
N ALA A 28 8.36 15.84 -2.76
CA ALA A 28 9.06 14.75 -2.08
C ALA A 28 8.11 13.93 -1.18
N PRO A 29 8.09 12.60 -1.30
CA PRO A 29 7.34 11.76 -0.39
C PRO A 29 8.03 11.64 0.98
N LYS A 30 7.24 11.45 2.03
CA LYS A 30 7.69 11.09 3.38
C LYS A 30 7.33 9.64 3.68
N VAL A 31 8.27 8.87 4.22
CA VAL A 31 8.01 7.51 4.73
C VAL A 31 7.20 7.60 6.02
N VAL A 32 6.11 6.83 6.10
CA VAL A 32 5.26 6.73 7.30
C VAL A 32 5.34 5.35 7.95
N ALA A 33 5.69 4.30 7.19
CA ALA A 33 5.92 2.96 7.74
C ALA A 33 6.83 2.12 6.83
N TRP A 34 7.55 1.17 7.44
CA TRP A 34 8.24 0.08 6.78
C TRP A 34 7.52 -1.22 7.11
N LEU A 35 7.21 -2.03 6.09
CA LEU A 35 6.45 -3.26 6.30
C LEU A 35 6.79 -4.34 5.26
N TYR A 36 6.38 -5.57 5.55
CA TYR A 36 6.27 -6.61 4.55
C TYR A 36 4.88 -6.53 3.92
N GLY A 37 4.81 -6.30 2.62
CA GLY A 37 3.54 -6.05 1.95
C GLY A 37 3.69 -6.02 0.43
N GLY A 38 2.74 -5.33 -0.22
CA GLY A 38 2.61 -5.26 -1.67
C GLY A 38 1.14 -5.36 -2.04
N GLN A 39 0.77 -6.36 -2.83
CA GLN A 39 -0.63 -6.65 -3.10
C GLN A 39 -1.40 -6.91 -1.81
N GLY A 40 -2.53 -6.23 -1.64
CA GLY A 40 -3.41 -6.30 -0.48
C GLY A 40 -3.11 -5.26 0.61
N THR A 41 -2.00 -4.52 0.54
CA THR A 41 -1.63 -3.56 1.59
C THR A 41 -2.55 -2.33 1.64
N ILE A 42 -2.80 -1.67 0.50
CA ILE A 42 -3.62 -0.43 0.37
C ILE A 42 -4.25 -0.28 -1.04
N ASN A 43 -4.86 -1.33 -1.59
CA ASN A 43 -5.36 -1.32 -2.98
C ASN A 43 -6.61 -0.46 -3.21
N VAL A 44 -7.27 -0.02 -2.13
CA VAL A 44 -8.49 0.79 -2.15
C VAL A 44 -8.32 2.00 -1.23
N PRO A 45 -9.11 3.08 -1.39
CA PRO A 45 -9.08 4.21 -0.48
C PRO A 45 -9.24 3.75 0.97
N SER A 46 -8.22 4.00 1.79
CA SER A 46 -8.10 3.46 3.16
C SER A 46 -7.88 4.56 4.21
N TRP A 47 -8.24 5.81 3.87
CA TRP A 47 -8.17 6.95 4.76
C TRP A 47 -9.37 7.00 5.72
N SER A 48 -9.13 7.44 6.96
CA SER A 48 -10.23 7.86 7.84
C SER A 48 -10.96 9.07 7.23
N PRO A 49 -12.27 9.26 7.49
CA PRO A 49 -13.02 10.40 6.96
C PRO A 49 -12.43 11.77 7.33
N ASP A 50 -11.76 11.86 8.48
CA ASP A 50 -11.09 13.07 8.97
C ASP A 50 -9.64 13.23 8.45
N SER A 51 -9.16 12.31 7.61
CA SER A 51 -7.82 12.31 7.00
C SER A 51 -6.66 12.25 7.99
N LYS A 52 -6.89 11.83 9.25
CA LYS A 52 -5.82 11.72 10.26
C LYS A 52 -5.15 10.34 10.29
N CYS A 53 -5.82 9.31 9.79
CA CYS A 53 -5.37 7.93 9.86
C CYS A 53 -5.46 7.24 8.49
N ILE A 54 -4.58 6.26 8.28
CA ILE A 54 -4.62 5.33 7.15
C ILE A 54 -4.68 3.91 7.72
N ALA A 55 -5.65 3.12 7.28
CA ALA A 55 -5.67 1.68 7.52
C ALA A 55 -4.81 0.97 6.46
N PHE A 56 -3.99 -0.01 6.89
CA PHE A 56 -3.16 -0.81 5.99
C PHE A 56 -2.97 -2.22 6.54
N VAL A 57 -2.64 -3.17 5.65
CA VAL A 57 -2.30 -4.55 6.02
C VAL A 57 -0.80 -4.79 5.85
N SER A 58 -0.17 -5.33 6.90
CA SER A 58 1.20 -5.87 6.86
C SER A 58 1.15 -7.39 6.85
N ASN A 59 1.81 -8.01 5.87
CA ASN A 59 1.88 -9.46 5.70
C ASN A 59 2.99 -10.10 6.56
N SER A 60 3.33 -9.47 7.69
CA SER A 60 4.32 -9.94 8.65
C SER A 60 3.79 -10.99 9.64
N GLY A 61 2.55 -11.44 9.49
CA GLY A 61 2.00 -12.53 10.28
C GLY A 61 2.79 -13.81 10.00
N ILE A 62 3.38 -14.40 11.05
CA ILE A 62 3.92 -15.76 11.02
C ILE A 62 2.74 -16.70 10.72
N LYS A 63 2.92 -17.60 9.76
CA LYS A 63 2.10 -18.82 9.68
C LYS A 63 2.70 -19.87 10.59
#